data_AF-J2IB47-F1
#
_entry.id   AF-J2IB47-F1
#
_cell.length_a   1.000
_cell.length_b   1.000
_cell.length_c   1.000
_cell.angle_alpha   90.00
_cell.angle_beta   90.00
_cell.angle_gamma   90.00
#
_symmetry.space_group_name_H-M   'P 1'
#
loop_
_entity.id
_entity.type
_entity.pdbx_description
1 polymer ?
#
loop_
_entity_poly.entity_id
_entity_poly.type
_entity_poly.pdbx_seq_one_letter_code
_entity_poly.pdbx_strand_id
1 'polypeptide(L)'
;MDGDSLFPILAANHLFLTYDEDLPEAIIVGIAYGAFDSSVNKRSYDFSAPTADASVEQGGAPAFQRFLELELMPEVARRYRIDSGKQILFGQSRGGYFVLYSAFTQPDLFWGRIASNPTFEPGAAMFFSAPPSATKPDLGLVLTSGARDWPKLRQAALNWQQHWQTEAEAPWQTRVITLDNGTHAASSTESYRQAMLWLFNRSDKDTAPRNE
;
A
#
# COMPACT_ATOMS: atom_id res chain seq x y z
N MET A 1 -0.17 7.62 2.77
CA MET A 1 -1.53 8.24 2.73
C MET A 1 -2.02 8.48 4.14
N ASP A 2 -3.18 9.13 4.33
CA ASP A 2 -3.71 9.51 5.65
C ASP A 2 -2.69 10.30 6.50
N GLY A 3 -2.04 11.28 5.86
CA GLY A 3 -0.97 12.09 6.46
C GLY A 3 -1.41 12.86 7.70
N ASP A 4 -2.69 13.20 7.82
CA ASP A 4 -3.26 13.87 9.01
C ASP A 4 -3.02 13.07 10.31
N SER A 5 -2.98 11.73 10.23
CA SER A 5 -2.78 10.86 11.40
C SER A 5 -1.49 10.05 11.35
N LEU A 6 -1.09 9.56 10.17
CA LEU A 6 0.03 8.63 10.04
C LEU A 6 1.38 9.31 9.88
N PHE A 7 1.43 10.51 9.31
CA PHE A 7 2.72 11.16 9.07
C PHE A 7 3.52 11.41 10.36
N PRO A 8 2.94 12.01 11.44
CA PRO A 8 3.70 12.29 12.66
C PRO A 8 4.29 11.02 13.31
N ILE A 9 3.55 9.92 13.28
CA ILE A 9 3.99 8.67 13.93
C ILE A 9 4.96 7.87 13.05
N LEU A 10 4.71 7.77 11.74
CA LEU A 10 5.57 6.99 10.85
C LEU A 10 6.88 7.70 10.55
N ALA A 11 6.89 9.03 10.44
CA ALA A 11 8.13 9.78 10.22
C ALA A 11 9.09 9.64 11.41
N ALA A 12 8.58 9.77 12.64
CA ALA A 12 9.38 9.54 13.84
C ALA A 12 9.82 8.08 13.97
N ASN A 13 8.93 7.13 13.66
CA ASN A 13 9.25 5.70 13.71
C ASN A 13 10.36 5.33 12.71
N HIS A 14 10.29 5.81 11.46
CA HIS A 14 11.28 5.48 10.42
C HIS A 14 12.71 5.85 10.81
N LEU A 15 12.89 6.98 11.52
CA LEU A 15 14.19 7.37 12.05
C LEU A 15 14.83 6.27 12.91
N PHE A 16 14.06 5.66 13.82
CA PHE A 16 14.55 4.59 14.68
C PHE A 16 14.74 3.28 13.92
N LEU A 17 13.91 2.99 12.92
CA LEU A 17 14.13 1.83 12.06
C LEU A 17 15.42 1.96 11.24
N THR A 18 15.84 3.16 10.87
CA THR A 18 17.14 3.37 10.25
C THR A 18 18.29 3.09 11.23
N TYR A 19 18.16 3.47 12.50
CA TYR A 19 19.21 3.24 13.50
C TYR A 19 19.31 1.79 13.97
N ASP A 20 18.17 1.14 14.21
CA ASP A 20 18.13 -0.16 14.89
C ASP A 20 17.96 -1.34 13.93
N GLU A 21 17.42 -1.10 12.73
CA GLU A 21 17.04 -2.15 11.77
C GLU A 21 17.69 -1.96 10.38
N ASP A 22 18.66 -1.04 10.28
CA ASP A 22 19.42 -0.74 9.07
C ASP A 22 18.55 -0.40 7.82
N LEU A 23 17.31 0.07 8.02
CA LEU A 23 16.51 0.56 6.91
C LEU A 23 17.14 1.82 6.31
N PRO A 24 17.15 1.98 4.97
CA PRO A 24 17.71 3.16 4.35
C PRO A 24 16.98 4.43 4.80
N GLU A 25 17.73 5.53 4.88
CA GLU A 25 17.14 6.85 5.07
C GLU A 25 16.06 7.11 4.02
N ALA A 26 14.93 7.68 4.42
CA ALA A 26 13.81 7.93 3.55
C ALA A 26 13.24 9.33 3.73
N ILE A 27 12.79 9.91 2.61
CA ILE A 27 11.91 11.07 2.64
C ILE A 27 10.48 10.57 2.81
N ILE A 28 9.86 10.92 3.95
CA ILE A 28 8.48 10.57 4.23
C ILE A 28 7.56 11.70 3.76
N VAL A 29 6.57 11.36 2.93
CA VAL A 29 5.59 12.32 2.39
C VAL A 29 4.19 11.97 2.93
N GLY A 30 3.68 12.82 3.82
CA GLY A 30 2.30 12.75 4.31
C GLY A 30 1.33 13.44 3.36
N ILE A 31 0.36 12.70 2.82
CA ILE A 31 -0.72 13.27 2.00
C ILE A 31 -1.95 13.44 2.90
N ALA A 32 -2.34 14.68 3.16
CA ALA A 32 -3.26 15.08 4.20
C ALA A 32 -4.30 16.08 3.67
N TYR A 33 -5.48 16.11 4.29
CA TYR A 33 -6.56 17.03 3.95
C TYR A 33 -6.64 18.24 4.90
N GLY A 34 -5.91 18.20 6.02
CA GLY A 34 -5.86 19.26 7.03
C GLY A 34 -6.92 19.14 8.13
N ALA A 35 -7.85 18.17 8.03
CA ALA A 35 -8.85 17.89 9.05
C ALA A 35 -9.41 16.45 8.93
N PHE A 36 -10.03 15.95 10.00
CA PHE A 36 -10.78 14.68 10.00
C PHE A 36 -12.26 14.85 9.69
N ASP A 37 -12.75 16.09 9.68
CA ASP A 37 -14.13 16.39 9.32
C ASP A 37 -14.42 15.93 7.89
N SER A 38 -15.53 15.22 7.67
CA SER A 38 -15.85 14.61 6.37
C SER A 38 -16.17 15.63 5.27
N SER A 39 -16.49 16.88 5.62
CA SER A 39 -16.66 17.94 4.62
C SER A 39 -15.33 18.37 4.01
N VAL A 40 -14.22 18.22 4.74
CA VAL A 40 -12.85 18.53 4.31
C VAL A 40 -12.10 17.28 3.85
N ASN A 41 -12.17 16.20 4.62
CA ASN A 41 -11.43 14.97 4.39
C ASN A 41 -12.08 14.16 3.26
N LYS A 42 -11.49 14.20 2.06
CA LYS A 42 -12.01 13.51 0.88
C LYS A 42 -11.49 12.08 0.69
N ARG A 43 -10.89 11.48 1.74
CA ARG A 43 -10.33 10.12 1.63
C ARG A 43 -11.34 9.06 1.17
N SER A 44 -12.62 9.19 1.51
CA SER A 44 -13.66 8.26 1.04
C SER A 44 -13.78 8.29 -0.48
N TYR A 45 -13.65 9.48 -1.08
CA TYR A 45 -13.73 9.68 -2.51
C TYR A 45 -12.41 9.28 -3.17
N ASP A 46 -11.31 9.90 -2.77
CA ASP A 46 -10.00 9.76 -3.41
C ASP A 46 -9.44 8.33 -3.32
N PHE A 47 -9.78 7.57 -2.28
CA PHE A 47 -9.22 6.24 -2.06
C PHE A 47 -10.18 5.11 -2.45
N SER A 48 -11.21 5.35 -3.25
CA SER A 48 -12.15 4.30 -3.68
C SER A 48 -12.35 4.32 -5.19
N ALA A 49 -12.37 3.14 -5.81
CA ALA A 49 -12.55 3.01 -7.25
C ALA A 49 -14.01 3.28 -7.66
N PRO A 50 -14.25 3.75 -8.89
CA PRO A 50 -15.60 4.01 -9.39
C PRO A 50 -16.26 2.70 -9.87
N THR A 51 -16.52 1.78 -8.94
CA THR A 51 -17.17 0.50 -9.23
C THR A 51 -18.70 0.61 -9.12
N ALA A 52 -19.43 -0.37 -9.64
CA ALA A 52 -20.90 -0.34 -9.66
C ALA A 52 -21.54 -0.29 -8.25
N ASP A 53 -20.84 -0.80 -7.24
CA ASP A 53 -21.22 -0.80 -5.83
C ASP A 53 -20.63 0.38 -5.03
N ALA A 54 -19.95 1.32 -5.69
CA ALA A 54 -19.44 2.53 -5.06
C ALA A 54 -20.58 3.51 -4.74
N SER A 55 -20.52 4.14 -3.57
CA SER A 55 -21.45 5.22 -3.20
C SER A 55 -21.10 6.53 -3.92
N VAL A 56 -21.97 7.53 -3.82
CA VAL A 56 -21.72 8.89 -4.34
C VAL A 56 -20.51 9.59 -3.70
N GLU A 57 -20.06 9.11 -2.53
CA GLU A 57 -18.87 9.61 -1.83
C GLU A 57 -17.60 8.84 -2.22
N GLN A 58 -17.67 7.95 -3.21
CA GLN A 58 -16.58 7.07 -3.65
C GLN A 58 -16.36 7.23 -5.17
N GLY A 59 -15.17 6.87 -5.66
CA GLY A 59 -14.89 6.81 -7.10
C GLY A 59 -13.73 7.69 -7.59
N GLY A 60 -13.06 8.41 -6.69
CA GLY A 60 -11.97 9.34 -7.01
C GLY A 60 -10.60 8.70 -7.22
N ALA A 61 -10.44 7.39 -7.01
CA ALA A 61 -9.14 6.72 -7.11
C ALA A 61 -8.37 6.96 -8.43
N PRO A 62 -9.00 6.95 -9.63
CA PRO A 62 -8.28 7.28 -10.86
C PRO A 62 -7.69 8.69 -10.87
N ALA A 63 -8.44 9.68 -10.39
CA ALA A 63 -7.98 11.07 -10.33
C ALA A 63 -6.87 11.23 -9.29
N PHE A 64 -7.03 10.61 -8.12
CA PHE A 64 -6.01 10.65 -7.08
C PHE A 64 -4.71 9.95 -7.52
N GLN A 65 -4.78 8.80 -8.20
CA GLN A 65 -3.60 8.14 -8.77
C GLN A 65 -2.89 9.01 -9.81
N ARG A 66 -3.64 9.67 -10.68
CA ARG A 66 -3.08 10.62 -11.65
C ARG A 66 -2.41 11.81 -10.97
N PHE A 67 -2.98 12.33 -9.90
CA PHE A 67 -2.35 13.37 -9.07
C PHE A 67 -1.02 12.88 -8.48
N LEU A 68 -0.95 11.64 -7.97
CA LEU A 68 0.32 11.09 -7.47
C LEU A 68 1.38 11.06 -8.58
N GLU A 69 1.03 10.49 -9.72
CA GLU A 69 1.94 10.24 -10.84
C GLU A 69 2.41 11.54 -11.52
N LEU A 70 1.49 12.46 -11.81
CA LEU A 70 1.77 13.61 -12.67
C LEU A 70 2.09 14.90 -11.91
N GLU A 71 1.78 14.96 -10.61
CA GLU A 71 1.93 16.19 -9.83
C GLU A 71 2.82 15.96 -8.60
N LEU A 72 2.39 15.09 -7.68
CA LEU A 72 3.09 14.94 -6.38
C LEU A 72 4.49 14.36 -6.54
N MET A 73 4.62 13.23 -7.23
CA MET A 73 5.91 12.54 -7.37
C MET A 73 6.94 13.40 -8.13
N PRO A 74 6.59 14.06 -9.26
CA PRO A 74 7.49 15.01 -9.91
C PRO A 74 7.89 16.18 -9.02
N GLU A 75 6.97 16.74 -8.23
CA GLU A 75 7.28 17.89 -7.37
C GLU A 75 8.21 17.51 -6.22
N VAL A 76 8.06 16.31 -5.64
CA VAL A 76 8.99 15.77 -4.65
C VAL A 76 10.37 15.59 -5.27
N ALA A 77 10.46 14.98 -6.45
CA ALA A 77 11.73 14.76 -7.16
C ALA A 77 12.43 16.07 -7.56
N ARG A 78 11.65 17.13 -7.82
CA ARG A 78 12.18 18.46 -8.12
C ARG A 78 12.78 19.15 -6.89
N ARG A 79 12.20 18.93 -5.70
CA ARG A 79 12.63 19.57 -4.44
C ARG A 79 13.73 18.81 -3.71
N TYR A 80 13.73 17.49 -3.80
CA TYR A 80 14.60 16.62 -3.02
C TYR A 80 15.29 15.60 -3.92
N ARG A 81 16.53 15.24 -3.56
CA ARG A 81 17.24 14.14 -4.20
C ARG A 81 16.65 12.82 -3.74
N ILE A 82 15.86 12.17 -4.58
CA ILE A 82 15.21 10.88 -4.31
C ILE A 82 15.71 9.79 -5.26
N ASP A 83 15.60 8.54 -4.85
CA ASP A 83 15.68 7.40 -5.76
C ASP A 83 14.27 7.11 -6.33
N SER A 84 14.05 7.47 -7.60
CA SER A 84 12.78 7.21 -8.29
C SER A 84 12.52 5.71 -8.52
N GLY A 85 13.53 4.86 -8.37
CA GLY A 85 13.42 3.40 -8.45
C GLY A 85 12.98 2.75 -7.14
N LYS A 86 12.96 3.47 -6.01
CA LYS A 86 12.65 2.92 -4.67
C LYS A 86 11.55 3.71 -3.95
N GLN A 87 10.47 4.02 -4.67
CA GLN A 87 9.29 4.69 -4.12
C GLN A 87 8.30 3.67 -3.54
N ILE A 88 7.83 3.91 -2.32
CA ILE A 88 6.93 3.01 -1.57
C ILE A 88 5.63 3.72 -1.22
N LEU A 89 4.50 3.08 -1.50
CA LEU A 89 3.18 3.58 -1.09
C LEU A 89 2.66 2.81 0.13
N PHE A 90 2.36 3.54 1.21
CA PHE A 90 1.74 3.00 2.43
C PHE A 90 0.34 3.59 2.65
N GLY A 91 -0.61 2.74 3.05
CA GLY A 91 -1.96 3.16 3.43
C GLY A 91 -2.62 2.20 4.44
N GLN A 92 -3.44 2.77 5.34
CA GLN A 92 -4.19 2.04 6.36
C GLN A 92 -5.67 1.97 5.98
N SER A 93 -6.34 0.83 6.18
CA SER A 93 -7.80 0.72 5.99
C SER A 93 -8.21 1.11 4.56
N ARG A 94 -8.99 2.18 4.37
CA ARG A 94 -9.28 2.73 3.03
C ARG A 94 -8.02 3.21 2.29
N GLY A 95 -7.00 3.68 3.01
CA GLY A 95 -5.70 3.89 2.40
C GLY A 95 -5.13 2.56 1.88
N GLY A 96 -5.25 1.49 2.64
CA GLY A 96 -4.83 0.15 2.19
C GLY A 96 -5.57 -0.30 0.92
N TYR A 97 -6.86 0.03 0.79
CA TYR A 97 -7.62 -0.18 -0.45
C TYR A 97 -6.95 0.53 -1.63
N PHE A 98 -6.63 1.82 -1.51
CA PHE A 98 -6.02 2.54 -2.63
C PHE A 98 -4.61 2.02 -2.95
N VAL A 99 -3.87 1.53 -1.95
CA VAL A 99 -2.60 0.82 -2.20
C VAL A 99 -2.85 -0.39 -3.10
N LEU A 100 -3.83 -1.24 -2.79
CA LEU A 100 -4.20 -2.37 -3.64
C LEU A 100 -4.65 -1.88 -5.01
N TYR A 101 -5.54 -0.89 -5.10
CA TYR A 101 -5.99 -0.30 -6.36
C TYR A 101 -4.81 0.15 -7.23
N SER A 102 -3.82 0.82 -6.65
CA SER A 102 -2.63 1.29 -7.38
C SER A 102 -1.79 0.13 -7.93
N ALA A 103 -1.79 -1.02 -7.24
CA ALA A 103 -1.15 -2.23 -7.73
C ALA A 103 -1.92 -2.71 -8.97
N PHE A 104 -3.23 -2.96 -8.85
CA PHE A 104 -4.06 -3.54 -9.90
C PHE A 104 -4.35 -2.62 -11.11
N THR A 105 -3.86 -1.38 -11.10
CA THR A 105 -4.07 -0.41 -12.19
C THR A 105 -2.79 0.16 -12.78
N GLN A 106 -1.76 0.40 -11.96
CA GLN A 106 -0.45 0.88 -12.42
C GLN A 106 0.69 0.22 -11.62
N PRO A 107 1.01 -1.06 -11.89
CA PRO A 107 2.01 -1.80 -11.12
C PRO A 107 3.38 -1.11 -11.08
N ASP A 108 3.80 -0.50 -12.19
CA ASP A 108 5.10 0.17 -12.32
C ASP A 108 5.23 1.49 -11.54
N LEU A 109 4.14 2.04 -11.00
CA LEU A 109 4.16 3.36 -10.37
C LEU A 109 4.98 3.39 -9.07
N PHE A 110 4.96 2.30 -8.29
CA PHE A 110 5.70 2.17 -7.04
C PHE A 110 6.51 0.87 -7.03
N TRP A 111 7.74 0.93 -6.52
CA TRP A 111 8.57 -0.27 -6.30
C TRP A 111 8.02 -1.13 -5.16
N GLY A 112 7.51 -0.49 -4.10
CA GLY A 112 6.91 -1.19 -2.95
C GLY A 112 5.52 -0.66 -2.64
N ARG A 113 4.64 -1.55 -2.20
CA ARG A 113 3.28 -1.22 -1.76
C ARG A 113 2.98 -1.92 -0.45
N ILE A 114 2.43 -1.20 0.51
CA ILE A 114 2.07 -1.71 1.83
C ILE A 114 0.60 -1.36 2.11
N ALA A 115 -0.27 -2.35 1.92
CA ALA A 115 -1.68 -2.27 2.24
C ALA A 115 -1.90 -2.75 3.69
N SER A 116 -2.00 -1.81 4.63
CA SER A 116 -2.21 -2.14 6.04
C SER A 116 -3.68 -2.23 6.40
N ASN A 117 -4.10 -3.38 6.93
CA ASN A 117 -5.47 -3.65 7.37
C ASN A 117 -6.52 -3.16 6.35
N PRO A 118 -6.38 -3.50 5.04
CA PRO A 118 -7.15 -2.86 3.99
C PRO A 118 -8.63 -3.25 4.06
N THR A 119 -9.49 -2.31 3.63
CA THR A 119 -10.80 -2.70 3.10
C THR A 119 -10.65 -3.15 1.65
N PHE A 120 -11.53 -4.05 1.20
CA PHE A 120 -11.63 -4.50 -0.18
C PHE A 120 -12.84 -3.90 -0.91
N GLU A 121 -13.68 -3.16 -0.18
CA GLU A 121 -14.88 -2.53 -0.74
C GLU A 121 -14.61 -1.05 -1.06
N PRO A 122 -15.14 -0.54 -2.18
CA PRO A 122 -16.07 -1.20 -3.11
C PRO A 122 -15.33 -1.97 -4.22
N GLY A 123 -16.01 -2.87 -4.93
CA GLY A 123 -15.44 -3.54 -6.11
C GLY A 123 -14.40 -4.60 -5.79
N ALA A 124 -14.60 -5.36 -4.70
CA ALA A 124 -13.65 -6.35 -4.19
C ALA A 124 -13.11 -7.32 -5.25
N ALA A 125 -13.91 -7.69 -6.24
CA ALA A 125 -13.53 -8.61 -7.32
C ALA A 125 -12.26 -8.19 -8.09
N MET A 126 -11.98 -6.89 -8.19
CA MET A 126 -10.76 -6.38 -8.83
C MET A 126 -9.48 -6.91 -8.16
N PHE A 127 -9.50 -7.12 -6.85
CA PHE A 127 -8.32 -7.55 -6.10
C PHE A 127 -8.03 -9.06 -6.18
N PHE A 128 -8.86 -9.77 -6.96
CA PHE A 128 -8.75 -11.21 -7.24
C PHE A 128 -8.73 -11.49 -8.76
N SER A 129 -8.62 -10.44 -9.59
CA SER A 129 -8.49 -10.59 -11.05
C SER A 129 -7.02 -10.56 -11.48
N ALA A 130 -6.72 -11.03 -12.67
CA ALA A 130 -5.38 -10.87 -13.26
C ALA A 130 -5.01 -9.37 -13.34
N PRO A 131 -3.92 -8.93 -12.70
CA PRO A 131 -3.44 -7.56 -12.79
C PRO A 131 -2.83 -7.29 -14.18
N PRO A 132 -2.68 -6.02 -14.58
CA PRO A 132 -1.91 -5.68 -15.77
C PRO A 132 -0.45 -6.12 -15.60
N SER A 133 0.22 -6.43 -16.73
CA SER A 133 1.65 -6.70 -16.73
C SER A 133 2.46 -5.48 -16.28
N ALA A 134 3.60 -5.74 -15.67
CA ALA A 134 4.57 -4.72 -15.27
C ALA A 134 5.83 -4.79 -16.13
N THR A 135 6.48 -3.64 -16.32
CA THR A 135 7.76 -3.55 -17.03
C THR A 135 8.94 -3.41 -16.08
N LYS A 136 8.71 -2.91 -14.86
CA LYS A 136 9.75 -2.79 -13.84
C LYS A 136 9.93 -4.15 -13.12
N PRO A 137 11.18 -4.57 -12.88
CA PRO A 137 11.46 -5.76 -12.10
C PRO A 137 11.28 -5.50 -10.59
N ASP A 138 11.30 -6.59 -9.80
CA ASP A 138 11.40 -6.54 -8.33
C ASP A 138 10.33 -5.71 -7.61
N LEU A 139 9.12 -5.66 -8.16
CA LEU A 139 8.03 -4.96 -7.51
C LEU A 139 7.50 -5.76 -6.32
N GLY A 140 7.09 -5.07 -5.25
CA GLY A 140 6.67 -5.68 -4.00
C GLY A 140 5.30 -5.23 -3.55
N LEU A 141 4.48 -6.18 -3.09
CA LEU A 141 3.17 -5.91 -2.51
C LEU A 141 3.03 -6.65 -1.17
N VAL A 142 2.95 -5.88 -0.08
CA VAL A 142 2.71 -6.41 1.25
C VAL A 142 1.31 -6.05 1.70
N LEU A 143 0.55 -7.05 2.13
CA LEU A 143 -0.69 -6.86 2.87
C LEU A 143 -0.43 -7.22 4.33
N THR A 144 -0.74 -6.33 5.26
CA THR A 144 -0.72 -6.65 6.69
C THR A 144 -2.13 -6.74 7.23
N SER A 145 -2.34 -7.61 8.20
CA SER A 145 -3.65 -7.84 8.81
C SER A 145 -3.50 -8.15 10.30
N GLY A 146 -4.13 -7.35 11.15
CA GLY A 146 -4.24 -7.61 12.57
C GLY A 146 -5.06 -8.85 12.86
N ALA A 147 -4.56 -9.75 13.71
CA ALA A 147 -5.31 -10.94 14.11
C ALA A 147 -6.58 -10.60 14.92
N ARG A 148 -6.63 -9.41 15.52
CA ARG A 148 -7.78 -8.84 16.24
C ARG A 148 -8.43 -7.67 15.48
N ASP A 149 -8.22 -7.59 14.18
CA ASP A 149 -8.95 -6.65 13.32
C ASP A 149 -10.44 -7.05 13.24
N TRP A 150 -11.26 -6.20 12.62
CA TRP A 150 -12.67 -6.50 12.40
C TRP A 150 -12.84 -7.81 11.60
N PRO A 151 -13.74 -8.72 12.02
CA PRO A 151 -13.85 -10.05 11.42
C PRO A 151 -14.00 -10.04 9.90
N LYS A 152 -14.77 -9.11 9.33
CA LYS A 152 -14.94 -8.96 7.88
C LYS A 152 -13.60 -8.66 7.18
N LEU A 153 -12.80 -7.72 7.72
CA LEU A 153 -11.52 -7.34 7.12
C LEU A 153 -10.48 -8.42 7.29
N ARG A 154 -10.43 -9.06 8.47
CA ARG A 154 -9.55 -10.20 8.71
C ARG A 154 -9.84 -11.34 7.74
N GLN A 155 -11.12 -11.70 7.54
CA GLN A 155 -11.49 -12.74 6.61
C GLN A 155 -11.14 -12.37 5.16
N ALA A 156 -11.37 -11.12 4.75
CA ALA A 156 -11.01 -10.67 3.42
C ALA A 156 -9.49 -10.74 3.16
N ALA A 157 -8.67 -10.37 4.13
CA ALA A 157 -7.21 -10.50 4.05
C ALA A 157 -6.76 -11.97 3.92
N LEU A 158 -7.38 -12.88 4.67
CA LEU A 158 -7.10 -14.32 4.57
C LEU A 158 -7.51 -14.90 3.21
N ASN A 159 -8.65 -14.48 2.67
CA ASN A 159 -9.09 -14.90 1.34
C ASN A 159 -8.12 -14.40 0.26
N TRP A 160 -7.68 -13.13 0.37
CA TRP A 160 -6.69 -12.55 -0.54
C TRP A 160 -5.36 -13.30 -0.47
N GLN A 161 -4.90 -13.64 0.74
CA GLN A 161 -3.71 -14.46 0.95
C GLN A 161 -3.83 -15.80 0.23
N GLN A 162 -4.93 -16.52 0.44
CA GLN A 162 -5.14 -17.84 -0.15
C GLN A 162 -5.12 -17.78 -1.68
N HIS A 163 -5.76 -16.78 -2.27
CA HIS A 163 -5.78 -16.58 -3.71
C HIS A 163 -4.37 -16.31 -4.26
N TRP A 164 -3.68 -15.28 -3.75
CA TRP A 164 -2.37 -14.88 -4.29
C TRP A 164 -1.19 -15.78 -3.88
N GLN A 165 -1.41 -16.78 -3.01
CA GLN A 165 -0.43 -17.83 -2.76
C GLN A 165 -0.37 -18.87 -3.88
N THR A 166 -1.45 -19.04 -4.66
CA THR A 166 -1.53 -20.04 -5.73
C THR A 166 -1.34 -19.45 -7.12
N GLU A 167 -1.51 -18.14 -7.27
CA GLU A 167 -1.35 -17.44 -8.56
C GLU A 167 0.13 -17.19 -8.89
N ALA A 168 0.60 -17.72 -10.02
CA ALA A 168 2.00 -17.63 -10.43
C ALA A 168 2.34 -16.35 -11.24
N GLU A 169 1.33 -15.58 -11.67
CA GLU A 169 1.49 -14.50 -12.67
C GLU A 169 1.37 -13.08 -12.10
N ALA A 170 1.51 -12.91 -10.78
CA ALA A 170 1.53 -11.56 -10.20
C ALA A 170 2.80 -10.80 -10.61
N PRO A 171 2.70 -9.53 -11.04
CA PRO A 171 3.86 -8.69 -11.36
C PRO A 171 4.66 -8.27 -10.12
N TRP A 172 4.18 -8.62 -8.91
CA TRP A 172 4.83 -8.32 -7.64
C TRP A 172 5.20 -9.62 -6.93
N GLN A 173 6.34 -9.60 -6.24
CA GLN A 173 6.50 -10.48 -5.09
C GLN A 173 5.49 -10.04 -4.03
N THR A 174 4.70 -10.99 -3.53
CA THR A 174 3.63 -10.70 -2.57
C THR A 174 3.87 -11.36 -1.22
N ARG A 175 3.48 -10.67 -0.14
CA ARG A 175 3.50 -11.23 1.22
C ARG A 175 2.29 -10.76 2.00
N VAL A 176 1.63 -11.71 2.68
CA VAL A 176 0.67 -11.40 3.74
C VAL A 176 1.33 -11.58 5.10
N ILE A 177 1.29 -10.54 5.93
CA ILE A 177 1.83 -10.54 7.29
C ILE A 177 0.67 -10.44 8.27
N THR A 178 0.48 -11.48 9.10
CA THR A 178 -0.45 -11.43 10.23
C THR A 178 0.25 -10.77 11.42
N LEU A 179 -0.39 -9.77 12.03
CA LEU A 179 0.08 -9.12 13.25
C LEU A 179 -0.66 -9.77 14.43
N ASP A 180 0.03 -10.63 15.21
CA ASP A 180 -0.58 -11.53 16.20
C ASP A 180 -1.46 -10.83 17.25
N ASN A 181 -1.07 -9.62 17.68
CA ASN A 181 -1.87 -8.79 18.59
C ASN A 181 -2.47 -7.57 17.91
N GLY A 182 -2.36 -7.50 16.58
CA GLY A 182 -2.71 -6.34 15.81
C GLY A 182 -4.21 -6.06 15.80
N THR A 183 -4.56 -4.77 15.78
CA THR A 183 -5.94 -4.26 15.69
C THR A 183 -6.05 -3.34 14.47
N HIS A 184 -7.28 -2.91 14.14
CA HIS A 184 -7.54 -2.17 12.92
C HIS A 184 -6.66 -0.91 12.72
N ALA A 185 -6.52 -0.08 13.76
CA ALA A 185 -5.88 1.23 13.64
C ALA A 185 -4.54 1.32 14.39
N ALA A 186 -4.42 0.69 15.56
CA ALA A 186 -3.27 0.86 16.44
C ALA A 186 -2.02 0.07 16.02
N SER A 187 -2.07 -0.62 14.89
CA SER A 187 -1.00 -1.50 14.41
C SER A 187 -0.30 -1.00 13.16
N SER A 188 -0.51 0.28 12.80
CA SER A 188 0.08 0.90 11.60
C SER A 188 1.61 0.96 11.65
N THR A 189 2.22 1.24 12.80
CA THR A 189 3.69 1.27 12.97
C THR A 189 4.33 -0.10 12.84
N GLU A 190 3.73 -1.12 13.47
CA GLU A 190 4.19 -2.51 13.35
C GLU A 190 4.00 -3.03 11.92
N SER A 191 2.85 -2.72 11.31
CA SER A 191 2.62 -2.98 9.90
C SER A 191 3.70 -2.35 9.01
N TYR A 192 4.05 -1.09 9.26
CA TYR A 192 5.05 -0.38 8.50
C TYR A 192 6.42 -1.04 8.67
N ARG A 193 6.85 -1.27 9.91
CA ARG A 193 8.14 -1.90 10.23
C ARG A 193 8.30 -3.26 9.54
N GLN A 194 7.37 -4.20 9.77
CA GLN A 194 7.52 -5.56 9.22
C GLN A 194 7.46 -5.58 7.69
N ALA A 195 6.59 -4.75 7.09
CA ALA A 195 6.49 -4.69 5.64
C ALA A 195 7.72 -4.03 4.99
N MET A 196 8.28 -2.98 5.59
CA MET A 196 9.52 -2.34 5.12
C MET A 196 10.69 -3.30 5.22
N LEU A 197 10.87 -3.96 6.37
CA LEU A 197 11.89 -4.99 6.57
C LEU A 197 11.79 -6.10 5.53
N TRP A 198 10.57 -6.57 5.25
CA TRP A 198 10.37 -7.55 4.20
C TRP A 198 10.74 -6.97 2.83
N LEU A 199 10.22 -5.79 2.46
CA LEU A 199 10.45 -5.18 1.15
C LEU A 199 11.95 -5.02 0.82
N PHE A 200 12.77 -4.62 1.80
CA PHE A 200 14.21 -4.39 1.63
C PHE A 200 15.06 -5.65 1.79
N ASN A 201 14.53 -6.74 2.38
CA ASN A 201 15.21 -8.02 2.49
C ASN A 201 14.72 -9.07 1.47
N ARG A 202 13.86 -8.67 0.53
CA ARG A 202 13.51 -9.50 -0.63
C ARG A 202 14.79 -9.85 -1.39
N SER A 203 15.07 -11.13 -1.53
CA SER A 203 16.22 -11.58 -2.31
C SER A 203 15.95 -11.35 -3.80
N ASP A 204 16.95 -10.91 -4.56
CA ASP A 204 16.94 -10.93 -6.04
C ASP A 204 16.80 -12.36 -6.64
N LYS A 205 16.61 -13.40 -5.82
CA LYS A 205 16.72 -14.81 -6.22
C LYS A 205 15.44 -15.42 -6.78
N ASP A 206 14.29 -14.75 -6.69
CA ASP A 206 13.04 -15.24 -7.29
C ASP A 206 12.85 -14.83 -8.76
N THR A 207 13.81 -14.13 -9.38
CA THR A 207 13.78 -13.75 -10.81
C THR A 207 14.55 -14.67 -11.74
N ALA A 208 14.99 -15.86 -11.29
CA ALA A 208 15.53 -16.85 -12.22
C ALA A 208 14.38 -17.50 -13.01
N PRO A 209 14.43 -17.59 -14.35
CA PRO A 209 13.42 -18.30 -15.11
C PRO A 209 13.43 -19.77 -14.69
N ARG A 210 12.29 -20.28 -14.23
CA ARG A 210 12.09 -21.72 -14.05
C ARG A 210 11.93 -22.35 -15.42
N ASN A 211 13.07 -22.59 -16.07
CA ASN A 211 13.18 -23.49 -17.20
C ASN A 211 13.75 -24.81 -16.69
N GLU A 212 12.91 -25.83 -16.59
CA GLU A 212 13.22 -27.19 -17.04
C GLU A 212 11.98 -27.76 -17.73
#